data_AF-A0A8J5JL51-F1
#
_entry.id   AF-A0A8J5JL51-F1
#
_cell.length_a   1.000
_cell.length_b   1.000
_cell.length_c   1.000
_cell.angle_alpha   90.00
_cell.angle_beta   90.00
_cell.angle_gamma   90.00
#
_symmetry.space_group_name_H-M   'P 1'
#
loop_
_entity.id
_entity.type
_entity.pdbx_description
1 polymer ?
#
loop_
_entity_poly.entity_id
_entity_poly.type
_entity_poly.pdbx_seq_one_letter_code
_entity_poly.pdbx_strand_id
1 'polypeptide(L)' 'MNTTQKRLTTRGQIIALREGLTVRAIADRLTVWTSTVRRWIVRYAETGILTDLERRPHPRLTTRVEDAAIIVAL' A
#
# COMPACT_ATOMS: atom_id res chain seq x y z
N MET A 1 -3.17 7.23 -15.98
CA MET A 1 -2.28 6.87 -14.84
C MET A 1 -2.90 5.71 -14.06
N ASN A 2 -2.20 4.60 -13.85
CA ASN A 2 -2.72 3.46 -13.07
C ASN A 2 -2.94 3.86 -11.59
N THR A 3 -3.93 3.27 -10.93
CA THR A 3 -4.25 3.46 -9.50
C THR A 3 -3.03 3.26 -8.61
N THR A 4 -2.20 2.26 -8.89
CA THR A 4 -0.96 2.01 -8.14
C THR A 4 0.03 3.16 -8.26
N GLN A 5 0.23 3.66 -9.49
CA GLN A 5 1.10 4.81 -9.77
C GLN A 5 0.58 6.05 -9.02
N LYS A 6 -0.73 6.32 -9.08
CA LYS A 6 -1.36 7.45 -8.39
C LYS A 6 -1.11 7.40 -6.88
N ARG A 7 -1.29 6.23 -6.26
CA ARG A 7 -1.04 6.03 -4.82
C ARG A 7 0.43 6.26 -4.48
N LEU A 8 1.35 5.75 -5.29
CA LEU A 8 2.79 5.93 -5.07
C LEU A 8 3.19 7.41 -5.16
N THR A 9 2.65 8.14 -6.15
CA THR A 9 2.85 9.59 -6.28
C THR A 9 2.34 10.34 -5.06
N THR A 10 1.12 10.06 -4.58
CA THR A 10 0.57 10.70 -3.38
C THR A 10 1.45 10.44 -2.15
N ARG A 11 1.94 9.21 -1.98
CA ARG A 11 2.85 8.85 -0.86
C ARG A 11 4.19 9.59 -0.96
N GLY A 12 4.77 9.69 -2.16
CA GLY A 12 5.98 10.47 -2.40
C GLY A 12 5.79 11.95 -2.10
N GLN A 13 4.65 12.54 -2.48
CA GLN A 13 4.30 13.92 -2.15
C GLN A 13 4.15 14.13 -0.64
N ILE A 14 3.54 13.19 0.09
CA ILE A 14 3.47 13.25 1.56
C ILE A 14 4.88 13.37 2.16
N ILE A 15 5.82 12.54 1.71
CA ILE A 15 7.19 12.54 2.23
C ILE A 15 7.93 13.82 1.85
N ALA A 16 7.80 14.30 0.61
CA ALA A 16 8.45 15.54 0.18
C ALA A 16 7.98 16.76 0.98
N LEU A 17 6.69 16.80 1.35
CA LEU A 17 6.10 17.96 2.03
C LEU A 17 6.31 17.96 3.55
N ARG A 18 6.72 16.83 4.16
CA ARG A 18 6.82 16.69 5.62
C ARG A 18 7.86 17.61 6.26
N GLU A 19 8.88 18.01 5.51
CA GLU A 19 9.99 18.84 6.00
C GLU A 19 9.59 20.31 6.18
N GLY A 20 8.45 20.73 5.61
CA GLY A 20 8.03 22.15 5.62
C GLY A 20 6.55 22.40 5.91
N LEU A 21 5.73 21.35 6.04
CA LEU A 21 4.30 21.48 6.31
C LEU A 21 3.84 20.59 7.45
N THR A 22 2.85 21.08 8.19
CA THR A 22 2.17 20.27 9.21
C THR A 22 1.36 19.15 8.56
N VAL A 23 1.13 18.07 9.30
CA VAL A 23 0.32 16.93 8.86
C VAL A 23 -1.05 17.35 8.32
N ARG A 24 -1.69 18.35 8.94
CA ARG A 24 -3.00 18.86 8.51
C ARG A 24 -2.90 19.60 7.18
N ALA A 25 -1.92 20.48 7.02
CA ALA A 25 -1.70 21.19 5.76
C ALA A 25 -1.41 20.23 4.59
N ILE A 26 -0.65 19.15 4.83
CA ILE A 26 -0.39 18.11 3.83
C ILE A 26 -1.68 17.37 3.46
N ALA A 27 -2.49 17.01 4.44
CA ALA A 27 -3.77 16.33 4.25
C ALA A 27 -4.73 17.16 3.38
N ASP A 28 -4.87 18.45 3.70
CA ASP A 28 -5.72 19.38 2.95
C ASP A 28 -5.19 19.57 1.52
N ARG A 29 -3.86 19.75 1.35
CA ARG A 29 -3.22 19.96 0.05
C ARG A 29 -3.34 18.75 -0.89
N LEU A 30 -3.27 17.54 -0.36
CA LEU A 30 -3.31 16.30 -1.16
C LEU A 30 -4.69 15.64 -1.17
N THR A 31 -5.69 16.23 -0.50
CA THR A 31 -7.04 15.68 -0.35
C THR A 31 -7.01 14.24 0.20
N VAL A 32 -6.24 14.02 1.26
CA VAL A 32 -6.14 12.74 1.97
C VAL A 32 -6.39 12.91 3.45
N TRP A 33 -6.73 11.83 4.14
CA TRP A 33 -6.89 11.84 5.59
C TRP A 33 -5.56 12.08 6.32
N THR A 34 -5.60 12.83 7.42
CA THR A 34 -4.42 13.06 8.29
C THR A 34 -3.81 11.77 8.82
N SER A 35 -4.63 10.73 9.06
CA SER A 35 -4.17 9.39 9.44
C SER A 35 -3.31 8.73 8.36
N THR A 36 -3.65 8.94 7.09
CA THR A 36 -2.86 8.47 5.94
C THR A 36 -1.49 9.16 5.91
N VAL A 37 -1.46 10.47 6.12
CA VAL A 37 -0.21 11.26 6.18
C VAL A 37 0.68 10.74 7.31
N ARG A 38 0.15 10.63 8.54
CA ARG A 38 0.90 10.11 9.69
C ARG A 38 1.45 8.70 9.43
N ARG A 39 0.60 7.79 8.94
CA ARG A 39 0.99 6.40 8.65
C ARG A 39 2.18 6.34 7.69
N TRP A 40 2.16 7.12 6.60
CA TRP A 40 3.24 7.08 5.61
C TRP A 40 4.51 7.77 6.07
N ILE A 41 4.43 8.86 6.84
CA ILE A 41 5.61 9.48 7.46
C ILE A 41 6.31 8.48 8.39
N VAL A 42 5.57 7.84 9.30
CA VAL A 42 6.13 6.86 10.26
C VAL A 42 6.71 5.66 9.52
N ARG A 43 5.93 5.03 8.63
CA ARG A 43 6.39 3.87 7.86
C ARG A 43 7.65 4.19 7.05
N TYR A 44 7.72 5.35 6.41
CA TYR A 44 8.89 5.72 5.62
C TYR A 44 10.12 5.98 6.50
N ALA A 45 9.94 6.59 7.68
CA ALA A 45 11.03 6.74 8.64
C ALA A 45 11.57 5.39 9.13
N GLU A 46 10.70 4.39 9.29
CA GLU A 46 11.08 3.04 9.74
C GLU A 46 11.68 2.17 8.63
N THR A 47 11.15 2.26 7.41
CA THR A 47 11.44 1.28 6.33
C THR A 47 12.11 1.87 5.09
N GLY A 48 12.02 3.19 4.88
CA GLY A 48 12.46 3.84 3.64
C GLY A 48 11.62 3.53 2.40
N ILE A 49 10.49 2.82 2.54
CA ILE A 49 9.72 2.28 1.40
C ILE A 49 8.35 2.97 1.28
N LEU A 50 7.94 3.24 0.04
CA LEU A 50 6.63 3.85 -0.32
C LEU A 50 5.64 2.86 -0.95
N THR A 51 6.09 1.65 -1.26
CA THR A 51 5.24 0.59 -1.80
C THR A 51 4.49 -0.13 -0.68
N ASP A 52 3.39 -0.78 -1.04
CA ASP A 52 2.76 -1.71 -0.10
C ASP A 52 3.62 -2.98 -0.02
N LEU A 53 3.75 -3.52 1.19
CA LEU A 53 4.41 -4.81 1.38
C LEU A 53 3.58 -5.90 0.72
N GLU A 54 4.27 -6.88 0.14
CA GLU A 54 3.61 -8.06 -0.39
C GLU A 54 2.85 -8.77 0.73
N ARG A 55 1.53 -8.94 0.53
CA ARG A 55 0.70 -9.63 1.50
C ARG A 55 0.89 -11.13 1.31
N ARG A 56 1.15 -11.84 2.40
CA ARG A 56 1.11 -13.31 2.36
C ARG A 56 -0.29 -13.75 1.91
N PRO A 57 -0.41 -14.55 0.84
CA PRO A 57 -1.71 -15.05 0.41
C PRO A 57 -2.30 -15.97 1.48
N HIS A 58 -3.62 -16.10 1.48
CA HIS A 58 -4.27 -17.12 2.31
C HIS A 58 -3.76 -18.51 1.89
N PRO A 59 -3.43 -19.41 2.84
CA PRO A 59 -3.05 -20.78 2.50
C PRO A 59 -4.15 -21.44 1.66
N ARG A 60 -3.75 -22.17 0.62
CA ARG A 60 -4.71 -22.98 -0.15
C ARG A 60 -5.10 -24.18 0.71
N LEU A 61 -6.38 -24.56 0.67
CA LEU A 61 -6.83 -25.81 1.28
C LEU A 61 -6.28 -27.03 0.52
N THR A 62 -6.19 -26.92 -0.80
CA THR A 62 -5.80 -27.99 -1.70
C THR A 62 -4.45 -27.73 -2.34
N THR A 63 -3.77 -28.83 -2.64
CA THR A 63 -2.58 -28.89 -3.49
C THR A 63 -2.97 -28.81 -4.97
N ARG A 64 -2.00 -28.51 -5.83
CA ARG A 64 -2.23 -28.50 -7.29
C ARG A 64 -2.65 -29.87 -7.85
N VAL A 65 -2.20 -30.96 -7.21
CA VAL A 65 -2.54 -32.32 -7.63
C VAL A 65 -3.99 -32.63 -7.28
N GLU A 66 -4.43 -32.24 -6.08
CA GLU A 66 -5.84 -32.37 -5.68
C GLU A 66 -6.75 -31.51 -6.56
N ASP A 67 -6.37 -30.26 -6.85
CA ASP A 67 -7.10 -29.38 -7.79
C ASP A 67 -7.27 -30.06 -9.16
N ALA A 68 -6.21 -30.69 -9.69
CA ALA A 68 -6.26 -31.40 -10.97
C ALA A 68 -7.15 -32.65 -10.91
N ALA A 69 -7.09 -33.42 -9.82
CA ALA A 69 -7.92 -34.61 -9.63
C ALA A 69 -9.42 -34.26 -9.54
N ILE A 70 -9.76 -33.14 -8.90
CA ILE A 70 -11.14 -32.64 -8.81
C ILE A 70 -11.68 -32.26 -10.19
N ILE A 71 -10.88 -31.56 -11.02
CA ILE A 71 -11.30 -31.15 -12.37
C ILE A 71 -11.56 -32.37 -13.27
N VAL A 72 -10.75 -33.43 -13.15
CA VAL A 72 -10.89 -34.64 -13.97
C VAL A 72 -12.08 -35.51 -13.51
N ALA A 73 -12.52 -35.38 -12.27
CA ALA A 73 -13.66 -36.12 -11.71
C ALA A 73 -15.04 -35.49 -12.00
N LEU A 74 -15.09 -34.33 -12.66
CA LEU A 74 -16.30 -33.60 -13.06
C LEU A 74 -16.60 -33.83 -14.55
#